data_AF-A0A0F9DEE9-F1
#
_entry.id   AF-A0A0F9DEE9-F1
#
_cell.length_a   1.000
_cell.length_b   1.000
_cell.length_c   1.000
_cell.angle_alpha   90.00
_cell.angle_beta   90.00
_cell.angle_gamma   90.00
#
_symmetry.space_group_name_H-M   'P 1'
#
loop_
_entity.id
_entity.type
_entity.pdbx_description
1 polymer ?
#
loop_
_entity_poly.entity_id
_entity_poly.type
_entity_poly.pdbx_seq_one_letter_code
_entity_poly.pdbx_strand_id
1 'polypeptide(L)'
;MRDTQGKWLPGTSGNPDGKEEGTISILAIIRAKLQEIPEDEQRTYAELLVEQYIVDALATNDGVAIRDLVDRLDGRAVQNITVANELDREWLDLSKDITSEAQEEIRAEAFEAGKALAITQEENASEC
;
A
#
# COMPACT_ATOMS: atom_id res chain seq x y z
N MET A 1 -7.01 -25.99 -1.57
CA MET A 1 -7.45 -27.11 -0.70
C MET A 1 -6.69 -26.98 0.61
N ARG A 2 -7.38 -26.96 1.75
CA ARG A 2 -6.78 -26.78 3.08
C ARG A 2 -6.79 -28.12 3.83
N ASP A 3 -5.85 -28.31 4.75
CA ASP A 3 -5.86 -29.44 5.67
C ASP A 3 -6.95 -29.28 6.74
N THR A 4 -7.11 -30.30 7.58
CA THR A 4 -8.07 -30.32 8.69
C THR A 4 -7.79 -29.27 9.79
N GLN A 5 -6.64 -28.58 9.71
CA GLN A 5 -6.23 -27.51 10.61
C GLN A 5 -6.27 -26.12 9.94
N GLY A 6 -6.84 -26.03 8.73
CA GLY A 6 -6.99 -24.79 7.99
C GLY A 6 -5.71 -24.28 7.31
N LYS A 7 -4.60 -25.03 7.35
CA LYS A 7 -3.38 -24.67 6.61
C LYS A 7 -3.53 -25.05 5.14
N TRP A 8 -2.92 -24.26 4.27
CA TRP A 8 -2.86 -24.59 2.84
C TRP A 8 -2.00 -25.83 2.62
N LEU A 9 -2.50 -26.79 1.84
CA LEU A 9 -1.70 -27.94 1.44
C LEU A 9 -0.52 -27.48 0.57
N PRO A 10 0.64 -28.16 0.62
CA PRO A 10 1.77 -27.86 -0.26
C PRO A 10 1.33 -27.84 -1.73
N GLY A 11 1.65 -26.76 -2.45
CA GLY A 11 1.22 -26.56 -3.84
C GLY A 11 -0.15 -25.87 -4.01
N THR A 12 -0.84 -25.55 -2.92
CA THR A 12 -2.06 -24.72 -2.96
C THR A 12 -1.77 -23.36 -2.36
N SER A 13 -1.78 -22.33 -3.22
CA SER A 13 -1.68 -20.95 -2.77
C SER A 13 -3.05 -20.42 -2.35
N GLY A 14 -3.07 -19.38 -1.53
CA GLY A 14 -4.31 -18.66 -1.19
C GLY A 14 -4.90 -17.82 -2.33
N ASN A 15 -4.23 -17.79 -3.49
CA ASN A 15 -4.78 -17.29 -4.73
C ASN A 15 -5.43 -18.47 -5.49
N PRO A 16 -6.78 -18.54 -5.58
CA PRO A 16 -7.48 -19.61 -6.28
C PRO A 16 -7.16 -19.67 -7.78
N ASP A 17 -6.78 -18.55 -8.39
CA ASP A 17 -6.40 -18.47 -9.81
C ASP A 17 -4.91 -18.77 -10.05
N GLY A 18 -4.14 -19.00 -8.97
CA GLY A 18 -2.70 -19.17 -9.05
C GLY A 18 -2.01 -17.93 -9.65
N LYS A 19 -0.74 -18.08 -10.02
CA LYS A 19 -0.07 -17.07 -10.84
C LYS A 19 -0.40 -17.40 -12.30
N GLU A 20 -0.79 -16.42 -13.12
CA GLU A 20 -1.12 -16.62 -14.54
C GLU A 20 -0.05 -17.47 -15.25
N GLU A 21 -0.49 -18.50 -15.98
CA GLU A 21 0.41 -19.39 -16.72
C GLU A 21 1.27 -18.58 -17.72
N GLY A 22 2.57 -18.88 -17.77
CA GLY A 22 3.54 -18.13 -18.58
C GLY A 22 4.17 -16.92 -17.87
N THR A 23 3.72 -16.56 -16.66
CA THR A 23 4.33 -15.44 -15.93
C THR A 23 5.66 -15.82 -15.30
N ILE A 24 6.74 -15.20 -15.77
CA ILE A 24 8.09 -15.38 -15.23
C ILE A 24 8.11 -14.99 -13.75
N SER A 25 8.71 -15.85 -12.91
CA SER A 25 8.95 -15.56 -11.50
C SER A 25 10.41 -15.19 -11.29
N ILE A 26 10.71 -13.90 -11.16
CA ILE A 26 12.06 -13.40 -10.85
C ILE A 26 12.59 -14.08 -9.58
N LEU A 27 11.72 -14.25 -8.57
CA LEU A 27 12.10 -14.93 -7.33
C LEU A 27 12.50 -16.39 -7.57
N ALA A 28 11.83 -17.10 -8.47
CA ALA A 28 12.20 -18.48 -8.80
C ALA A 28 13.56 -18.53 -9.51
N ILE A 29 13.81 -17.60 -10.44
CA ILE A 29 15.10 -17.47 -11.13
C ILE A 29 16.22 -17.16 -10.13
N ILE A 30 16.01 -16.20 -9.23
CA ILE A 30 16.99 -15.84 -8.19
C ILE A 30 17.27 -17.05 -7.29
N ARG A 31 16.24 -17.77 -6.84
CA ARG A 31 16.43 -18.98 -6.01
C ARG A 31 17.23 -20.05 -6.73
N ALA A 32 16.93 -20.31 -7.99
CA ALA A 32 17.68 -21.27 -8.79
C ALA A 32 19.15 -20.86 -8.90
N LYS A 33 19.40 -19.58 -9.23
CA LYS A 33 20.75 -19.05 -9.37
C LYS A 33 21.55 -19.11 -8.07
N LEU A 34 20.91 -18.78 -6.94
CA LEU A 34 21.54 -18.82 -5.62
C LEU A 34 21.94 -20.24 -5.17
N GLN A 35 21.32 -21.28 -5.73
CA GLN A 35 21.65 -22.69 -5.44
C GLN A 35 22.81 -23.22 -6.31
N GLU A 36 23.20 -22.51 -7.36
CA GLU A 36 24.33 -22.90 -8.20
C GLU A 36 25.65 -22.73 -7.44
N ILE A 37 26.61 -23.59 -7.75
CA ILE A 37 28.00 -23.48 -7.30
C ILE A 37 28.81 -22.91 -8.48
N PRO A 38 29.50 -21.77 -8.31
CA PRO A 38 30.36 -21.22 -9.35
C PRO A 38 31.50 -22.18 -9.72
N GLU A 39 32.05 -22.01 -10.91
CA GLU A 39 33.30 -22.68 -11.28
C GLU A 39 34.41 -22.28 -10.30
N ASP A 40 35.23 -23.26 -9.90
CA ASP A 40 36.32 -23.12 -8.92
C ASP A 40 35.92 -22.86 -7.45
N GLU A 41 34.63 -22.90 -7.12
CA GLU A 41 34.13 -22.75 -5.75
C GLU A 41 33.57 -24.06 -5.18
N GLN A 42 33.56 -24.17 -3.85
CA GLN A 42 32.88 -25.28 -3.14
C GLN A 42 31.55 -24.86 -2.52
N ARG A 43 31.25 -23.56 -2.55
CA ARG A 43 30.11 -22.94 -1.90
C ARG A 43 29.16 -22.40 -2.94
N THR A 44 27.87 -22.46 -2.64
CA THR A 44 26.81 -21.90 -3.46
C THR A 44 26.90 -20.38 -3.51
N TYR A 45 26.30 -19.76 -4.54
CA TYR A 45 26.16 -18.31 -4.58
C TYR A 45 25.43 -17.74 -3.36
N ALA A 46 24.48 -18.49 -2.78
CA ALA A 46 23.81 -18.09 -1.54
C ALA A 46 24.79 -17.93 -0.37
N GLU A 47 25.68 -18.89 -0.18
CA GLU A 47 26.66 -18.88 0.91
C GLU A 47 27.67 -17.76 0.73
N LEU A 48 28.18 -17.59 -0.50
CA LEU A 48 29.10 -16.50 -0.84
C LEU A 48 28.44 -15.12 -0.65
N LEU A 49 27.17 -14.98 -1.03
CA LEU A 49 26.42 -13.74 -0.84
C LEU A 49 26.24 -13.40 0.64
N VAL A 50 25.89 -14.39 1.47
CA VAL A 50 25.72 -14.18 2.91
C VAL A 50 27.06 -13.80 3.57
N GLU A 51 28.14 -14.48 3.21
CA GLU A 51 29.48 -14.15 3.71
C GLU A 51 29.88 -12.72 3.34
N GLN A 52 29.77 -12.36 2.06
CA GLN A 52 30.08 -11.00 1.59
C GLN A 52 29.23 -9.95 2.30
N TYR A 53 27.93 -10.20 2.46
CA TYR A 53 27.03 -9.28 3.13
C TYR A 53 27.41 -9.03 4.59
N ILE A 54 27.79 -10.09 5.32
CA ILE A 54 28.25 -9.96 6.72
C ILE A 54 29.57 -9.18 6.78
N VAL A 55 30.54 -9.51 5.92
CA VAL A 55 31.84 -8.84 5.86
C VAL A 55 31.66 -7.35 5.57
N ASP A 56 30.84 -6.99 4.58
CA ASP A 56 30.61 -5.60 4.18
C ASP A 56 29.88 -4.82 5.28
N ALA A 57 28.85 -5.41 5.90
CA ALA A 57 28.12 -4.80 6.99
C ALA A 57 29.03 -4.47 8.18
N LEU A 58 29.94 -5.39 8.52
CA LEU A 58 30.91 -5.19 9.61
C LEU A 58 32.01 -4.20 9.23
N ALA A 59 32.55 -4.28 8.00
CA ALA A 59 33.63 -3.42 7.54
C ALA A 59 33.21 -1.95 7.43
N THR A 60 31.97 -1.69 7.00
CA THR A 60 31.41 -0.34 6.86
C THR A 60 30.72 0.16 8.13
N ASN A 61 30.58 -0.68 9.15
CA ASN A 61 29.78 -0.43 10.35
C ASN A 61 28.34 0.00 10.00
N ASP A 62 27.73 -0.66 9.01
CA ASP A 62 26.37 -0.40 8.57
C ASP A 62 25.36 -0.92 9.59
N GLY A 63 24.93 -0.04 10.49
CA GLY A 63 23.96 -0.36 11.53
C GLY A 63 22.59 -0.81 11.01
N VAL A 64 22.22 -0.48 9.76
CA VAL A 64 20.96 -0.96 9.15
C VAL A 64 21.13 -2.42 8.74
N ALA A 65 22.20 -2.75 8.03
CA ALA A 65 22.49 -4.12 7.63
C ALA A 65 22.67 -5.06 8.84
N ILE A 66 23.38 -4.58 9.87
CA ILE A 66 23.56 -5.33 11.12
C ILE A 66 22.22 -5.55 11.82
N ARG A 67 21.35 -4.53 11.91
CA ARG A 67 20.02 -4.69 12.49
C ARG A 67 19.17 -5.67 11.68
N ASP A 68 19.19 -5.60 10.36
CA ASP A 68 18.43 -6.52 9.50
C ASP A 68 18.90 -7.98 9.66
N LEU A 69 20.19 -8.21 9.86
CA LEU A 69 20.73 -9.54 10.20
C LEU A 69 20.18 -10.04 11.55
N VAL A 70 20.27 -9.21 12.59
CA VAL A 70 19.77 -9.54 13.93
C VAL A 70 18.26 -9.80 13.90
N ASP A 71 17.48 -8.94 13.24
CA ASP A 71 16.03 -9.08 13.08
C ASP A 71 15.63 -10.40 12.41
N ARG A 72 16.46 -10.94 11.50
CA ARG A 72 16.19 -12.24 10.86
C ARG A 72 16.61 -13.44 11.72
N LEU A 73 17.58 -13.28 12.60
CA LEU A 73 18.04 -14.34 13.50
C LEU A 73 17.16 -14.45 14.75
N ASP A 74 16.97 -13.33 15.45
CA ASP A 74 16.27 -13.27 16.74
C ASP A 74 14.79 -12.90 16.58
N GLY A 75 14.39 -12.50 15.36
CA GLY A 75 13.05 -12.01 15.06
C GLY A 75 12.93 -10.50 15.26
N ARG A 76 12.17 -9.86 14.38
CA ARG A 76 11.85 -8.43 14.49
C ARG A 76 10.81 -8.23 15.59
N ALA A 77 11.04 -7.24 16.46
CA ALA A 77 10.02 -6.79 17.40
C ALA A 77 8.77 -6.31 16.63
N VAL A 78 7.64 -7.01 16.80
CA VAL A 78 6.38 -6.65 16.16
C VAL A 78 5.68 -5.59 17.01
N GLN A 79 5.64 -4.36 16.51
CA GLN A 79 4.80 -3.31 17.09
C GLN A 79 3.45 -3.30 16.38
N ASN A 80 2.38 -3.58 17.13
CA ASN A 80 1.01 -3.38 16.66
C ASN A 80 0.52 -2.01 17.15
N ILE A 81 0.23 -1.11 16.21
CA ILE A 81 -0.46 0.16 16.51
C ILE A 81 -1.93 -0.05 16.17
N THR A 82 -2.77 -0.19 17.20
CA THR A 82 -4.22 -0.19 17.02
C THR A 82 -4.70 1.25 16.95
N VAL A 83 -5.03 1.73 15.75
CA VAL A 83 -5.70 3.01 15.57
C VAL A 83 -7.20 2.79 15.68
N ALA A 84 -7.77 3.07 16.84
CA ALA A 84 -9.21 3.15 17.01
C ALA A 84 -9.69 4.51 16.47
N ASN A 85 -10.24 4.53 15.26
CA ASN A 85 -11.05 5.66 14.79
C ASN A 85 -12.42 5.58 15.46
N GLU A 86 -12.48 5.92 16.74
CA GLU A 86 -13.73 6.43 17.30
C GLU A 86 -13.91 7.82 16.71
N LEU A 87 -14.65 7.90 15.60
CA LEU A 87 -15.16 9.20 15.14
C LEU A 87 -16.04 9.72 16.26
N ASP A 88 -15.53 10.73 16.96
CA ASP A 88 -16.26 11.41 18.01
C ASP A 88 -17.58 11.92 17.42
N ARG A 89 -18.71 11.53 18.02
CA ARG A 89 -20.04 11.89 17.50
C ARG A 89 -20.20 13.40 17.46
N GLU A 90 -19.52 14.10 18.36
CA GLU A 90 -19.45 15.55 18.44
C GLU A 90 -18.80 16.17 17.18
N TRP A 91 -17.75 15.56 16.63
CA TRP A 91 -17.13 15.99 15.37
C TRP A 91 -18.03 15.75 14.16
N LEU A 92 -18.74 14.62 14.14
CA LEU A 92 -19.68 14.28 13.06
C LEU A 92 -20.86 15.25 13.02
N ASP A 93 -21.39 15.66 14.17
CA ASP A 93 -22.50 16.61 14.21
C ASP A 93 -22.05 18.04 13.90
N LEU A 94 -20.89 18.49 14.39
CA LEU A 94 -20.33 19.79 14.04
C LEU A 94 -20.07 19.93 12.52
N SER A 95 -19.63 18.85 11.87
CA SER A 95 -19.35 18.86 10.42
C SER A 95 -20.61 19.00 9.56
N LYS A 96 -21.76 18.50 10.03
CA LYS A 96 -23.02 18.59 9.28
C LYS A 96 -23.53 20.02 9.23
N ASP A 97 -23.46 20.73 10.35
CA ASP A 97 -23.92 22.11 10.47
C ASP A 97 -23.10 23.05 9.55
N ILE A 98 -21.78 22.85 9.49
CA ILE A 98 -20.89 23.61 8.59
C ILE A 98 -21.25 23.37 7.11
N THR A 99 -21.58 22.14 6.73
CA THR A 99 -21.92 21.82 5.34
C THR A 99 -23.30 22.30 4.92
N SER A 100 -24.26 22.40 5.83
CA SER A 100 -25.60 22.93 5.50
C SER A 100 -25.58 24.43 5.26
N GLU A 101 -24.87 25.21 6.09
CA GLU A 101 -24.79 26.67 5.92
C GLU A 101 -24.09 27.03 4.60
N ALA A 102 -22.99 26.35 4.29
CA ALA A 102 -22.27 26.56 3.03
C ALA A 102 -23.11 26.18 1.80
N GLN A 103 -23.96 25.14 1.89
CA GLN A 103 -24.84 24.74 0.80
C GLN A 103 -26.03 25.70 0.61
N GLU A 104 -26.52 26.30 1.69
CA GLU A 104 -27.58 27.31 1.61
C GLU A 104 -27.10 28.61 0.99
N GLU A 105 -25.88 29.07 1.31
CA GLU A 105 -25.27 30.25 0.67
C GLU A 105 -25.08 30.05 -0.84
N ILE A 106 -24.51 28.91 -1.26
CA ILE A 106 -24.33 28.59 -2.67
C ILE A 106 -25.67 28.54 -3.42
N ARG A 107 -26.72 28.03 -2.76
CA ARG A 107 -28.06 27.95 -3.34
C ARG A 107 -28.72 29.33 -3.46
N ALA A 108 -28.51 30.22 -2.50
CA ALA A 108 -29.02 31.59 -2.54
C ALA A 108 -28.34 32.41 -3.65
N GLU A 109 -27.01 32.30 -3.79
CA GLU A 109 -26.28 32.97 -4.88
C GLU A 109 -26.70 32.45 -6.26
N ALA A 110 -26.88 31.14 -6.41
CA ALA A 110 -27.36 30.54 -7.65
C ALA A 110 -28.79 31.01 -8.03
N PHE A 111 -29.64 31.25 -7.04
CA PHE A 111 -31.01 31.74 -7.25
C PHE A 111 -31.03 33.20 -7.72
N GLU A 112 -30.25 34.08 -7.10
CA GLU A 112 -30.15 35.49 -7.51
C GLU A 112 -29.46 35.63 -8.88
N ALA A 113 -28.44 34.83 -9.17
CA ALA A 113 -27.82 34.77 -10.49
C ALA A 113 -28.82 34.33 -11.58
N GLY A 114 -29.69 33.37 -11.29
CA GLY A 114 -30.76 32.94 -12.19
C GLY A 114 -31.82 34.03 -12.43
N LYS A 115 -32.14 34.82 -11.41
CA LYS A 115 -33.08 35.95 -11.49
C LYS A 115 -32.55 37.09 -12.36
N ALA A 116 -31.28 37.44 -12.20
CA ALA A 116 -30.61 38.45 -13.03
C ALA A 116 -30.57 38.04 -14.51
N LEU A 117 -30.35 36.76 -14.80
CA LEU A 117 -30.36 36.23 -16.16
C LEU A 117 -31.75 36.32 -16.81
N ALA A 118 -32.81 36.05 -16.04
CA ALA A 118 -34.20 36.11 -16.54
C ALA A 118 -34.60 37.55 -16.94
N ILE A 119 -34.20 38.55 -16.15
CA ILE A 119 -34.46 39.96 -16.44
C ILE A 119 -33.76 40.39 -17.74
N THR A 120 -32.50 39.97 -17.94
CA THR A 120 -31.75 40.31 -19.16
C THR A 120 -32.28 39.64 -20.44
N GLN A 121 -33.02 38.54 -20.34
CA GLN A 121 -33.65 37.89 -21.50
C GLN A 121 -34.98 38.54 -21.89
N GLU A 122 -35.74 39.07 -20.92
CA GLU A 122 -36.97 39.83 -21.20
C GLU A 122 -36.66 41.19 -21.84
N GLU A 123 -35.58 41.87 -21.43
CA GLU A 123 -35.16 43.14 -22.05
C GLU A 123 -34.68 42.95 -23.50
N ASN A 124 -33.90 41.90 -23.78
CA ASN A 124 -33.44 41.59 -25.14
C ASN A 124 -34.57 41.09 -26.08
N ALA A 125 -35.67 40.58 -25.55
CA ALA A 125 -36.84 40.18 -26.34
C ALA A 125 -37.73 41.37 -26.75
N SER A 126 -37.51 42.56 -26.16
CA SER A 126 -38.31 43.75 -26.41
C SER A 126 -37.62 44.79 -27.32
N GLU A 127 -36.37 44.56 -27.73
CA GLU A 127 -35.60 45.38 -28.68
C GLU A 127 -35.48 44.77 -30.10
N CYS A 128 -36.23 43.71 -30.41
CA CYS A 128 -36.44 43.17 -31.78
C CYS A 128 -37.87 43.44 -32.26
#